data_AF-A0A2H0RVT7-F1
#
_entry.id   AF-A0A2H0RVT7-F1
#
_cell.length_a   1.000
_cell.length_b   1.000
_cell.length_c   1.000
_cell.angle_alpha   90.00
_cell.angle_beta   90.00
_cell.angle_gamma   90.00
#
_symmetry.space_group_name_H-M   'P 1'
#
loop_
_entity.id
_entity.type
_entity.pdbx_description
1 polymer ?
#
loop_
_entity_poly.entity_id
_entity_poly.type
_entity_poly.pdbx_seq_one_letter_code
_entity_poly.pdbx_strand_id
1 'polypeptide(L)'
;MSDKEYREIEAVHERDLPNLLSKFGVFEKFRAGEMKCKFCKEQVTSANIHSVLPESGAVHFICDKPDCIINFSEYIVEKNKGSTNDS
;
A
#
# COMPACT_ATOMS: atom_id res chain seq x y z
N MET A 1 13.03 -31.51 -11.60
CA MET A 1 13.53 -30.13 -11.54
C MET A 1 12.34 -29.28 -11.12
N SER A 2 12.47 -28.50 -10.05
CA SER A 2 11.37 -27.66 -9.54
C SER A 2 11.80 -26.21 -9.72
N ASP A 3 11.27 -25.57 -10.76
CA ASP A 3 11.39 -24.15 -11.02
C ASP A 3 10.79 -23.39 -9.82
N LYS A 4 11.65 -22.75 -9.02
CA LYS A 4 11.22 -21.81 -7.98
C LYS A 4 11.16 -20.43 -8.62
N GLU A 5 9.94 -19.94 -8.80
CA GLU A 5 9.64 -18.59 -9.25
C GLU A 5 10.05 -17.60 -8.15
N TYR A 6 11.22 -16.96 -8.30
CA TYR A 6 11.65 -15.87 -7.41
C TYR A 6 10.92 -14.60 -7.83
N ARG A 7 9.92 -14.18 -7.04
CA ARG A 7 9.32 -12.86 -7.18
C ARG A 7 10.16 -11.87 -6.39
N GLU A 8 10.73 -10.89 -7.07
CA GLU A 8 11.35 -9.74 -6.42
C GLU A 8 10.24 -8.94 -5.73
N ILE A 9 10.20 -9.01 -4.40
CA ILE A 9 9.35 -8.13 -3.60
C ILE A 9 10.13 -6.82 -3.45
N GLU A 10 9.69 -5.76 -4.11
CA GLU A 10 10.24 -4.42 -3.89
C GLU A 10 9.84 -3.92 -2.49
N ALA A 11 10.70 -4.18 -1.51
CA ALA A 11 10.53 -3.68 -0.17
C ALA A 11 11.04 -2.23 -0.10
N VAL A 12 10.12 -1.29 0.11
CA VAL A 12 10.48 0.11 0.39
C VAL A 12 10.89 0.19 1.85
N HIS A 13 12.18 0.36 2.10
CA HIS A 13 12.66 0.63 3.45
C HIS A 13 12.09 1.96 3.96
N GLU A 14 11.93 2.11 5.27
CA GLU A 14 11.40 3.32 5.91
C GLU A 14 12.15 4.60 5.49
N ARG A 15 13.44 4.47 5.14
CA ARG A 15 14.28 5.57 4.61
C ARG A 15 13.88 6.04 3.21
N ASP A 16 13.29 5.16 2.41
CA ASP A 16 12.87 5.42 1.03
C ASP A 16 11.40 5.83 0.94
N LEU A 17 10.63 5.59 2.01
CA LEU A 17 9.24 5.99 2.12
C LEU A 17 9.04 7.52 1.90
N PRO A 18 9.82 8.43 2.53
CA PRO A 18 9.69 9.87 2.27
C PRO A 18 9.84 10.25 0.80
N ASN A 19 10.80 9.62 0.11
CA ASN A 19 11.08 9.88 -1.30
C ASN A 19 9.94 9.35 -2.18
N LEU A 20 9.43 8.15 -1.88
CA LEU A 20 8.27 7.58 -2.55
C LEU A 20 7.03 8.47 -2.38
N LEU A 21 6.72 8.90 -1.16
CA LEU A 21 5.58 9.77 -0.87
C LEU A 21 5.73 11.16 -1.51
N SER A 22 6.97 11.65 -1.65
CA SER A 22 7.26 12.90 -2.33
C SER A 22 7.00 12.80 -3.84
N LYS A 23 7.36 11.67 -4.47
CA LYS A 23 7.03 11.38 -5.87
C LYS A 23 5.52 11.33 -6.12
N PHE A 24 4.75 10.87 -5.14
CA PHE A 24 3.29 10.87 -5.19
C PHE A 24 2.65 12.22 -4.80
N GLY A 25 3.43 13.22 -4.39
CA GLY A 25 2.92 14.54 -3.98
C GLY A 25 2.11 14.53 -2.68
N VAL A 26 2.24 13.47 -1.87
CA VAL A 26 1.48 13.29 -0.62
C VAL A 26 2.35 13.37 0.63
N PHE A 27 3.66 13.57 0.49
CA PHE A 27 4.59 13.62 1.61
C PHE A 27 4.24 14.68 2.66
N GLU A 28 3.91 15.90 2.23
CA GLU A 28 3.53 16.97 3.16
C GLU A 28 2.25 16.64 3.94
N LYS A 29 1.24 16.07 3.26
CA LYS A 29 -0.01 15.62 3.91
C LYS A 29 0.24 14.47 4.88
N PHE A 30 1.14 13.55 4.53
CA PHE A 30 1.58 12.47 5.41
C PHE A 30 2.28 13.00 6.66
N ARG A 31 3.21 13.94 6.49
CA ARG A 31 3.90 14.59 7.60
C ARG A 31 2.97 15.43 8.48
N ALA A 32 1.98 16.08 7.88
CA ALA A 32 0.95 16.84 8.59
C ALA A 32 -0.04 15.94 9.36
N GLY A 33 0.01 14.62 9.18
CA GLY A 33 -0.89 13.68 9.85
C GLY A 33 -2.30 13.65 9.25
N GLU A 34 -2.46 14.14 8.01
CA GLU A 34 -3.75 14.19 7.32
C GLU A 34 -4.12 12.86 6.66
N MET A 35 -3.15 11.94 6.54
CA MET A 35 -3.33 10.66 5.86
C MET A 35 -3.99 9.64 6.79
N LYS A 36 -5.05 9.01 6.29
CA LYS A 36 -5.86 8.06 7.04
C LYS A 36 -5.90 6.70 6.35
N CYS A 37 -5.99 5.65 7.15
CA CYS A 37 -6.14 4.30 6.68
C CYS A 37 -7.42 4.18 5.88
N LYS A 38 -7.37 3.54 4.71
CA LYS A 38 -8.54 3.32 3.87
C LYS A 38 -9.65 2.56 4.63
N PHE A 39 -9.28 1.62 5.49
CA PHE A 39 -10.19 0.72 6.20
C PHE A 39 -10.66 1.28 7.54
N CYS A 40 -9.77 1.41 8.53
CA CYS A 40 -10.16 1.86 9.88
C CYS A 40 -10.30 3.38 10.04
N LYS A 41 -9.91 4.18 9.02
CA LYS A 41 -9.91 5.65 9.05
C LYS A 41 -9.02 6.30 10.10
N GLU A 42 -8.20 5.54 10.81
CA GLU A 42 -7.21 6.08 11.73
C GLU A 42 -6.04 6.72 11.00
N GLN A 43 -5.36 7.64 11.69
CA GLN A 43 -4.18 8.33 11.17
C GLN A 43 -3.05 7.33 10.88
N VAL A 44 -2.49 7.43 9.67
CA VAL A 44 -1.32 6.65 9.24
C VAL A 44 -0.08 7.52 9.35
N THR A 45 0.96 6.95 9.93
CA THR A 45 2.27 7.54 10.23
C THR A 45 3.35 6.53 9.81
N SER A 46 4.63 6.93 9.82
CA SER A 46 5.72 6.00 9.50
C SER A 46 5.80 4.81 10.46
N ALA A 47 5.30 4.97 11.69
CA ALA A 47 5.34 3.94 12.72
C ALA A 47 4.26 2.85 12.57
N ASN A 48 3.17 3.12 11.85
CA ASN A 48 2.03 2.19 11.73
C ASN A 48 1.62 1.95 10.28
N ILE A 49 2.41 2.39 9.30
CA ILE A 49 2.14 2.18 7.87
C ILE A 49 2.54 0.76 7.46
N HIS A 50 1.60 0.05 6.84
CA HIS A 50 1.84 -1.28 6.28
C HIS A 50 1.98 -1.24 4.77
N SER A 51 1.11 -0.49 4.08
CA SER A 51 1.11 -0.43 2.61
C SER A 51 0.61 0.90 2.08
N VAL A 52 1.11 1.26 0.90
CA VAL A 52 0.67 2.40 0.10
C VAL A 52 0.06 1.86 -1.19
N LEU A 53 -1.19 2.22 -1.47
CA LEU A 53 -1.95 1.75 -2.61
C LEU A 53 -2.31 2.93 -3.53
N PRO A 54 -1.68 3.05 -4.71
CA PRO A 54 -2.19 3.95 -5.74
C PRO A 54 -3.47 3.37 -6.36
N GLU A 55 -4.56 4.14 -6.33
CA GLU A 55 -5.86 3.74 -6.86
C GLU A 55 -6.58 4.93 -7.49
N SER A 56 -7.05 4.77 -8.74
CA SER A 56 -7.91 5.77 -9.41
C SER A 56 -7.36 7.20 -9.38
N GLY A 57 -6.03 7.36 -9.45
CA GLY A 57 -5.34 8.66 -9.39
C GLY A 57 -5.16 9.24 -7.98
N ALA A 58 -5.57 8.53 -6.93
CA ALA A 58 -5.32 8.87 -5.54
C ALA A 58 -4.39 7.85 -4.88
N VAL A 59 -3.71 8.27 -3.80
CA VAL A 59 -2.88 7.37 -3.00
C VAL A 59 -3.59 7.09 -1.68
N HIS A 60 -3.89 5.82 -1.45
CA HIS A 60 -4.45 5.32 -0.20
C HIS A 60 -3.38 4.67 0.67
N PHE A 61 -3.61 4.72 1.97
CA PHE A 61 -2.71 4.20 2.97
C PHE A 61 -3.40 3.10 3.76
N ILE A 62 -2.66 2.09 4.16
CA ILE A 62 -3.12 0.96 4.95
C ILE A 62 -2.24 0.87 6.18
N CYS A 63 -2.85 0.87 7.37
CA CYS A 63 -2.13 0.69 8.62
C CYS A 63 -1.82 -0.77 8.90
N ASP A 64 -0.92 -1.01 9.85
CA ASP A 64 -0.45 -2.31 10.34
C ASP A 64 -1.43 -3.08 11.23
N LYS A 65 -2.65 -2.57 11.44
CA LYS A 65 -3.69 -3.31 12.16
C LYS A 65 -4.05 -4.61 11.45
N PRO A 66 -4.12 -5.75 12.15
CA PRO A 66 -4.45 -7.05 11.56
C PRO A 66 -5.71 -7.03 10.69
N ASP A 67 -6.79 -6.43 11.19
CA ASP A 67 -8.05 -6.32 10.45
C ASP A 67 -7.89 -5.52 9.14
N CYS A 68 -7.04 -4.49 9.14
CA CYS A 68 -6.78 -3.69 7.94
C CYS A 68 -5.92 -4.45 6.92
N ILE A 69 -4.98 -5.27 7.38
CA ILE A 69 -4.15 -6.12 6.52
C ILE A 69 -5.00 -7.22 5.87
N ILE A 70 -5.92 -7.83 6.61
CA ILE A 70 -6.87 -8.83 6.10
C ILE A 70 -7.78 -8.20 5.04
N ASN A 71 -8.43 -7.08 5.39
CA ASN A 71 -9.28 -6.33 4.45
C ASN A 71 -8.51 -5.89 3.20
N PHE A 72 -7.25 -5.50 3.35
CA PHE A 72 -6.38 -5.15 2.22
C PHE A 72 -6.10 -6.35 1.32
N SER A 73 -5.78 -7.50 1.91
CA SER A 73 -5.50 -8.73 1.16
C SER A 73 -6.71 -9.16 0.33
N GLU A 74 -7.90 -9.15 0.93
CA GLU A 74 -9.16 -9.43 0.23
C GLU A 74 -9.41 -8.44 -0.90
N TYR A 75 -9.26 -7.14 -0.61
CA TYR A 75 -9.45 -6.06 -1.56
C TYR A 75 -8.53 -6.17 -2.80
N ILE A 76 -7.26 -6.53 -2.61
CA ILE A 76 -6.30 -6.69 -3.71
C ILE A 76 -6.65 -7.91 -4.57
N VAL A 77 -7.10 -9.01 -3.97
CA VAL A 77 -7.56 -10.18 -4.71
C VAL A 77 -8.77 -9.84 -5.59
N GLU A 78 -9.71 -9.06 -5.09
CA GLU A 78 -10.87 -8.61 -5.87
C GLU A 78 -10.47 -7.70 -7.03
N LYS A 79 -9.57 -6.74 -6.80
CA LYS A 79 -9.07 -5.83 -7.86
C LYS A 79 -8.26 -6.54 -8.93
N ASN A 80 -7.48 -7.56 -8.57
CA ASN A 80 -6.66 -8.31 -9.51
C ASN A 80 -7.46 -9.25 -10.43
N LYS A 81 -8.72 -9.56 -10.09
CA LYS A 81 -9.64 -10.26 -11.02
C LYS A 81 -10.02 -9.41 -12.25
N GLY A 82 -9.56 -8.15 -12.34
CA GLY A 82 -9.76 -7.25 -13.47
C GLY A 82 -8.59 -7.15 -14.47
N SER A 83 -7.52 -7.97 -14.36
CA SER A 83 -6.40 -7.96 -15.34
C SER A 83 -5.89 -9.35 -15.74
N THR A 84 -6.76 -10.35 -15.81
CA THR A 84 -6.52 -11.54 -16.62
C THR A 84 -7.28 -11.41 -17.94
N ASN A 85 -6.64 -10.78 -18.94
CA ASN A 85 -6.87 -11.18 -20.32
C ASN A 85 -6.19 -12.54 -20.47
N ASP A 86 -6.94 -13.61 -20.18
CA ASP A 86 -6.63 -14.95 -20.68
C ASP A 86 -7.32 -15.03 -22.06
N SER A 87 -6.53 -15.22 -23.12
CA SER A 87 -6.98 -15.42 -24.51
C SER A 87 -6.25 -16.61 -25.09
#